data_AF-A0A6A5GZU7-F1
#
_entry.id   AF-A0A6A5GZU7-F1
#
_cell.length_a   1.000
_cell.length_b   1.000
_cell.length_c   1.000
_cell.angle_alpha   90.00
_cell.angle_beta   90.00
_cell.angle_gamma   90.00
#
_symmetry.space_group_name_H-M   'P 1'
#
loop_
_entity.id
_entity.type
_entity.pdbx_description
1 polymer ?
#
loop_
_entity_poly.entity_id
_entity_poly.type
_entity_poly.pdbx_seq_one_letter_code
_entity_poly.pdbx_strand_id
1 'polypeptide(L)'
;MPNTLVIWIFSVTCLHAGSVPNTTPPTATSDDSVTTSSPSQFNFNEQLSKINNSFLPCHEFNQLVGDLVSGDVADSYNQYLLKTAHRAIGLSELRTVLGFHQPVEWTAEYIQSDEDLKDDLTIEKYYERMESKYCYFLYSLFFESQLLSGMDFMDKHLPAVRNVYRRKFEENRRITSTKLIVDREEVDRMLENYIDIKDQMEDAIIGVLRNQKSCNSVDPKHEKKRKEDSEKVSSFHDF
;
A
#
# COMPACT_ATOMS: atom_id res chain seq x y z
N MET A 1 -18.19 44.75 -3.93
CA MET A 1 -18.81 43.41 -4.00
C MET A 1 -18.60 42.74 -2.65
N PRO A 2 -19.64 42.51 -1.83
CA PRO A 2 -19.48 41.83 -0.56
C PRO A 2 -19.69 40.32 -0.72
N ASN A 3 -18.73 39.55 -0.21
CA ASN A 3 -18.74 38.09 -0.14
C ASN A 3 -19.78 37.61 0.88
N THR A 4 -20.71 36.75 0.46
CA THR A 4 -21.68 36.10 1.35
C THR A 4 -21.10 34.76 1.81
N LEU A 5 -20.79 34.65 3.11
CA LEU A 5 -20.34 33.42 3.77
C LEU A 5 -21.59 32.70 4.32
N VAL A 6 -21.88 31.50 3.83
CA VAL A 6 -23.00 30.67 4.32
C VAL A 6 -22.46 29.63 5.28
N ILE A 7 -22.82 29.74 6.56
CA ILE A 7 -22.48 28.80 7.62
C ILE A 7 -23.68 27.87 7.83
N TRP A 8 -23.48 26.55 7.67
CA TRP A 8 -24.49 25.54 7.99
C TRP A 8 -24.22 24.95 9.37
N ILE A 9 -25.12 25.20 10.32
CA ILE A 9 -25.12 24.57 11.65
C ILE A 9 -26.14 23.43 11.60
N PHE A 10 -25.68 22.18 11.73
CA PHE A 10 -26.56 21.04 11.95
C PHE A 10 -26.73 20.82 13.46
N SER A 11 -27.94 21.08 13.97
CA SER A 11 -28.35 20.72 15.33
C SER A 11 -28.97 19.32 15.31
N VAL A 12 -28.31 18.35 15.96
CA VAL A 12 -28.91 17.03 16.25
C VAL A 12 -29.51 17.10 17.66
N THR A 13 -30.83 17.06 17.76
CA THR A 13 -31.54 16.90 19.03
C THR A 13 -31.71 15.41 19.35
N CYS A 14 -31.07 14.94 20.41
CA CYS A 14 -31.38 13.64 21.01
C CYS A 14 -32.75 13.70 21.70
N LEU A 15 -33.70 12.90 21.22
CA LEU A 15 -34.95 12.66 21.93
C LEU A 15 -34.80 11.39 22.78
N HIS A 16 -35.03 11.50 24.08
CA HIS A 16 -35.09 10.38 25.02
C HIS A 16 -36.37 10.51 25.86
N ALA A 17 -37.20 9.48 25.85
CA ALA A 17 -38.27 9.16 26.80
C ALA A 17 -38.91 7.83 26.34
N GLY A 18 -39.23 6.83 27.14
CA GLY A 18 -39.13 6.62 28.58
C GLY A 18 -39.84 5.29 28.94
N SER A 19 -39.42 4.73 30.08
CA SER A 19 -40.20 3.90 31.02
C SER A 19 -40.49 2.40 30.74
N VAL A 20 -40.07 1.63 31.75
CA VAL A 20 -40.23 0.18 32.02
C VAL A 20 -41.61 -0.10 32.64
N PRO A 21 -42.14 -1.34 32.53
CA PRO A 21 -42.39 -2.13 33.74
C PRO A 21 -41.93 -3.59 33.65
N ASN A 22 -41.39 -4.09 34.76
CA ASN A 22 -40.95 -5.47 34.99
C ASN A 22 -42.09 -6.50 34.85
N THR A 23 -41.82 -7.65 34.23
CA THR A 23 -42.37 -8.97 34.61
C THR A 23 -41.48 -10.08 34.00
N THR A 24 -41.09 -11.06 34.81
CA THR A 24 -40.31 -12.27 34.45
C THR A 24 -40.96 -13.47 35.17
N PRO A 25 -40.87 -14.75 34.72
CA PRO A 25 -40.69 -15.35 33.39
C PRO A 25 -41.78 -16.43 33.08
N PRO A 26 -41.70 -17.15 31.94
CA PRO A 26 -41.18 -18.52 32.08
C PRO A 26 -40.15 -18.92 31.00
N THR A 27 -39.27 -19.82 31.43
CA THR A 27 -38.25 -20.56 30.68
C THR A 27 -38.76 -21.14 29.35
N ALA A 28 -38.08 -20.79 28.26
CA ALA A 28 -38.00 -21.61 27.06
C ALA A 28 -36.57 -21.52 26.52
N THR A 29 -35.89 -22.66 26.55
CA THR A 29 -34.61 -22.95 25.92
C THR A 29 -34.69 -22.61 24.43
N SER A 30 -33.80 -21.74 23.96
CA SER A 30 -33.50 -21.55 22.54
C SER A 30 -31.99 -21.47 22.40
N ASP A 31 -31.40 -22.58 21.98
CA ASP A 31 -30.01 -22.66 21.55
C ASP A 31 -29.87 -21.91 20.21
N ASP A 32 -29.83 -20.58 20.26
CA ASP A 32 -29.26 -19.82 19.15
C ASP A 32 -27.77 -19.69 19.39
N SER A 33 -27.05 -20.71 18.90
CA SER A 33 -25.66 -20.61 18.51
C SER A 33 -25.55 -19.52 17.44
N VAL A 34 -25.49 -18.26 17.86
CA VAL A 34 -24.96 -17.18 17.05
C VAL A 34 -23.49 -17.51 16.84
N THR A 35 -23.19 -18.21 15.75
CA THR A 35 -21.84 -18.27 15.19
C THR A 35 -21.51 -16.84 14.76
N THR A 36 -21.05 -16.07 15.74
CA THR A 36 -20.39 -14.79 15.50
C THR A 36 -19.13 -15.18 14.75
N SER A 37 -19.17 -15.16 13.43
CA SER A 37 -17.98 -15.26 12.61
C SER A 37 -17.14 -14.03 12.98
N SER A 38 -16.20 -14.22 13.91
CA SER A 38 -15.20 -13.22 14.22
C SER A 38 -14.65 -12.67 12.90
N PRO A 39 -14.54 -11.35 12.73
CA PRO A 39 -13.97 -10.78 11.52
C PRO A 39 -12.62 -11.45 11.30
N SER A 40 -12.40 -12.05 10.12
CA SER A 40 -11.17 -12.77 9.84
C SER A 40 -9.99 -11.87 10.18
N GLN A 41 -9.21 -12.29 11.18
CA GLN A 41 -8.04 -11.53 11.62
C GLN A 41 -7.12 -11.30 10.42
N PHE A 42 -6.63 -10.08 10.25
CA PHE A 42 -5.72 -9.76 9.15
C PHE A 42 -4.46 -10.61 9.29
N ASN A 43 -4.31 -11.61 8.41
CA ASN A 43 -3.15 -12.50 8.41
C ASN A 43 -2.08 -11.94 7.47
N PHE A 44 -1.08 -11.28 8.06
CA PHE A 44 0.00 -10.62 7.32
C PHE A 44 0.75 -11.59 6.38
N ASN A 45 1.12 -12.78 6.87
CA ASN A 45 1.87 -13.76 6.09
C ASN A 45 1.04 -14.32 4.92
N GLU A 46 -0.26 -14.54 5.14
CA GLU A 46 -1.16 -14.97 4.08
C GLU A 46 -1.27 -13.91 2.97
N GLN A 47 -1.37 -12.62 3.35
CA GLN A 47 -1.43 -11.53 2.38
C GLN A 47 -0.12 -11.38 1.60
N LEU A 48 1.03 -11.47 2.26
CA LEU A 48 2.34 -11.48 1.59
C LEU A 48 2.47 -12.66 0.62
N SER A 49 1.98 -13.85 1.01
CA SER A 49 1.97 -15.02 0.13
C SER A 49 1.08 -14.80 -1.10
N LYS A 50 -0.09 -14.18 -0.95
CA LYS A 50 -0.96 -13.83 -2.09
C LYS A 50 -0.28 -12.81 -3.01
N ILE A 51 0.35 -11.79 -2.46
CA ILE A 51 1.11 -10.80 -3.24
C ILE A 51 2.24 -11.50 -4.00
N ASN A 52 3.06 -12.31 -3.33
CA ASN A 52 4.18 -13.04 -3.94
C ASN A 52 3.77 -13.86 -5.18
N ASN A 53 2.60 -14.50 -5.12
CA ASN A 53 2.08 -15.32 -6.22
C ASN A 53 1.27 -14.53 -7.27
N SER A 54 1.23 -13.20 -7.18
CA SER A 54 0.52 -12.35 -8.15
C SER A 54 1.30 -12.19 -9.45
N PHE A 55 0.58 -11.81 -10.51
CA PHE A 55 1.11 -11.55 -11.85
C PHE A 55 0.74 -10.14 -12.29
N LEU A 56 1.65 -9.47 -12.99
CA LEU A 56 1.40 -8.14 -13.57
C LEU A 56 1.05 -8.28 -15.05
N PRO A 57 0.22 -7.39 -15.61
CA PRO A 57 -0.04 -7.40 -17.06
C PRO A 57 1.24 -7.06 -17.83
N CYS A 58 1.75 -8.02 -18.62
CA CYS A 58 3.02 -7.89 -19.36
C CYS A 58 3.13 -6.60 -20.18
N HIS A 59 2.08 -6.29 -20.95
CA HIS A 59 2.06 -5.12 -21.82
C HIS A 59 2.15 -3.81 -21.02
N GLU A 60 1.35 -3.67 -19.96
CA GLU A 60 1.36 -2.44 -19.13
C GLU A 60 2.66 -2.31 -18.34
N PHE A 61 3.21 -3.42 -17.83
CA PHE A 61 4.50 -3.42 -17.16
C PHE A 61 5.62 -2.93 -18.09
N ASN A 62 5.67 -3.44 -19.33
CA ASN A 62 6.69 -3.04 -20.30
C ASN A 62 6.57 -1.57 -20.74
N GLN A 63 5.37 -1.00 -20.67
CA GLN A 63 5.12 0.41 -20.99
C GLN A 63 5.43 1.38 -19.84
N LEU A 64 5.71 0.88 -18.63
CA LEU A 64 5.94 1.73 -17.46
C LEU A 64 7.18 2.64 -17.61
N VAL A 65 8.21 2.16 -18.33
CA VAL A 65 9.40 2.95 -18.66
C VAL A 65 9.18 3.96 -19.80
N GLY A 66 8.06 3.84 -20.52
CA GLY A 66 7.78 4.62 -21.74
C GLY A 66 8.81 4.39 -22.83
N ASP A 67 9.17 5.47 -23.54
CA ASP A 67 10.14 5.43 -24.64
C ASP A 67 11.59 5.65 -24.19
N LEU A 68 11.87 5.60 -22.87
CA LEU A 68 13.17 5.98 -22.32
C LEU A 68 14.28 4.98 -22.64
N VAL A 69 14.00 3.68 -22.51
CA VAL A 69 14.92 2.57 -22.78
C VAL A 69 14.13 1.34 -23.24
N SER A 70 14.82 0.36 -23.83
CA SER A 70 14.20 -0.87 -24.37
C SER A 70 14.93 -2.14 -23.93
N GLY A 71 14.27 -3.29 -24.07
CA GLY A 71 14.85 -4.62 -23.79
C GLY A 71 15.19 -4.81 -22.31
N ASP A 72 16.27 -5.54 -22.00
CA ASP A 72 16.66 -5.88 -20.63
C ASP A 72 16.87 -4.66 -19.70
N VAL A 73 17.21 -3.51 -20.29
CA VAL A 73 17.37 -2.25 -19.55
C VAL A 73 16.01 -1.71 -19.10
N ALA A 74 14.98 -1.80 -19.94
CA ALA A 74 13.60 -1.45 -19.59
C ALA A 74 13.07 -2.35 -18.46
N ASP A 75 13.31 -3.66 -18.57
CA ASP A 75 12.91 -4.61 -17.52
C ASP A 75 13.58 -4.31 -16.19
N SER A 76 14.87 -4.00 -16.22
CA SER A 76 15.63 -3.64 -15.01
C SER A 76 15.09 -2.34 -14.41
N TYR A 77 14.86 -1.33 -15.25
CA TYR A 77 14.26 -0.07 -14.83
C TYR A 77 12.91 -0.28 -14.13
N ASN A 78 11.99 -1.02 -14.77
CA ASN A 78 10.65 -1.28 -14.23
C ASN A 78 10.71 -2.08 -12.92
N GLN A 79 11.62 -3.06 -12.82
CA GLN A 79 11.86 -3.80 -11.58
C GLN A 79 12.32 -2.87 -10.44
N TYR A 80 13.30 -2.01 -10.69
CA TYR A 80 13.75 -1.04 -9.67
C TYR A 80 12.68 -0.02 -9.32
N LEU A 81 11.88 0.40 -10.30
CA LEU A 81 10.79 1.33 -10.07
C LEU A 81 9.74 0.74 -9.14
N LEU A 82 9.27 -0.49 -9.39
CA LEU A 82 8.27 -1.12 -8.51
C LEU A 82 8.82 -1.42 -7.11
N LYS A 83 10.10 -1.79 -7.00
CA LYS A 83 10.80 -1.91 -5.70
C LYS A 83 10.86 -0.59 -4.95
N THR A 84 11.00 0.52 -5.64
CA THR A 84 11.03 1.85 -5.02
C THR A 84 9.60 2.30 -4.66
N ALA A 85 8.64 2.04 -5.53
CA ALA A 85 7.24 2.43 -5.36
C ALA A 85 6.58 1.79 -4.14
N HIS A 86 6.75 0.49 -3.87
CA HIS A 86 6.10 -0.13 -2.70
C HIS A 86 6.62 0.46 -1.38
N ARG A 87 7.89 0.87 -1.35
CA ARG A 87 8.51 1.50 -0.18
C ARG A 87 7.91 2.88 0.05
N ALA A 88 7.74 3.67 -1.02
CA ALA A 88 7.04 4.95 -0.98
C ALA A 88 5.57 4.81 -0.55
N ILE A 89 4.86 3.78 -1.03
CA ILE A 89 3.51 3.43 -0.55
C ILE A 89 3.54 3.16 0.96
N GLY A 90 4.50 2.38 1.45
CA GLY A 90 4.64 2.09 2.88
C GLY A 90 4.80 3.34 3.73
N LEU A 91 5.65 4.29 3.31
CA LEU A 91 5.83 5.57 4.01
C LEU A 91 4.58 6.45 3.95
N SER A 92 3.91 6.48 2.80
CA SER A 92 2.66 7.22 2.63
C SER A 92 1.57 6.71 3.60
N GLU A 93 1.45 5.39 3.75
CA GLU A 93 0.53 4.79 4.72
C GLU A 93 0.96 5.02 6.17
N LEU A 94 2.27 4.98 6.46
CA LEU A 94 2.81 5.27 7.78
C LEU A 94 2.44 6.70 8.25
N ARG A 95 2.68 7.70 7.40
CA ARG A 95 2.27 9.08 7.64
C ARG A 95 0.78 9.19 7.93
N THR A 96 -0.04 8.53 7.11
CA THR A 96 -1.50 8.54 7.26
C THR A 96 -1.92 7.98 8.62
N VAL A 97 -1.33 6.86 9.04
CA VAL A 97 -1.62 6.24 10.34
C VAL A 97 -1.16 7.11 11.51
N LEU A 98 -0.06 7.85 11.36
CA LEU A 98 0.44 8.80 12.36
C LEU A 98 -0.32 10.14 12.36
N GLY A 99 -1.15 10.39 11.33
CA GLY A 99 -1.88 11.65 11.17
C GLY A 99 -1.02 12.79 10.62
N PHE A 100 0.07 12.47 9.95
CA PHE A 100 0.96 13.45 9.30
C PHE A 100 0.55 13.69 7.85
N HIS A 101 0.91 14.86 7.34
CA HIS A 101 0.71 15.25 5.96
C HIS A 101 1.61 14.42 5.04
N GLN A 102 1.07 14.14 3.85
CA GLN A 102 1.88 13.59 2.76
C GLN A 102 2.94 14.61 2.35
N PRO A 103 4.12 14.17 1.88
CA PRO A 103 5.13 15.09 1.41
C PRO A 103 4.59 15.86 0.20
N VAL A 104 4.97 17.14 0.09
CA VAL A 104 4.64 17.96 -1.08
C VAL A 104 5.35 17.44 -2.32
N GLU A 105 6.61 17.01 -2.14
CA GLU A 105 7.42 16.41 -3.18
C GLU A 105 8.22 15.22 -2.61
N TRP A 106 8.33 14.14 -3.38
CA TRP A 106 9.24 13.02 -3.09
C TRP A 106 10.63 13.26 -3.68
N THR A 107 11.26 14.39 -3.37
CA THR A 107 12.56 14.80 -3.93
C THR A 107 13.69 14.78 -2.90
N ALA A 108 14.94 14.74 -3.39
CA ALA A 108 16.15 14.76 -2.55
C ALA A 108 16.29 16.03 -1.69
N GLU A 109 15.56 17.11 -2.01
CA GLU A 109 15.51 18.33 -1.19
C GLU A 109 14.87 18.11 0.19
N TYR A 110 14.16 16.98 0.36
CA TYR A 110 13.66 16.50 1.65
C TYR A 110 14.77 16.06 2.63
N ILE A 111 16.01 15.89 2.14
CA ILE A 111 17.17 15.52 2.97
C ILE A 111 17.69 16.78 3.68
N GLN A 112 17.11 17.09 4.84
CA GLN A 112 17.62 18.17 5.69
C GLN A 112 18.99 17.80 6.29
N SER A 113 19.95 18.73 6.18
CA SER A 113 21.29 18.61 6.76
C SER A 113 21.22 18.49 8.29
N ASP A 114 22.24 17.85 8.89
CA ASP A 114 22.27 17.51 10.32
C ASP A 114 22.27 18.71 11.30
N GLU A 115 22.32 19.94 10.81
CA GLU A 115 22.39 21.15 11.64
C GLU A 115 21.11 21.38 12.46
N ASP A 116 21.33 21.41 13.77
CA ASP A 116 20.43 21.73 14.87
C ASP A 116 19.21 20.82 15.08
N LEU A 117 19.43 19.70 15.80
CA LEU A 117 18.39 19.09 16.65
C LEU A 117 17.99 20.11 17.73
N LYS A 118 17.18 21.11 17.38
CA LYS A 118 16.48 21.89 18.40
C LYS A 118 15.38 21.01 18.97
N ASP A 119 15.32 20.92 20.30
CA ASP A 119 14.25 20.20 20.98
C ASP A 119 12.84 20.74 20.67
N ASP A 120 12.75 21.88 19.99
CA ASP A 120 11.52 22.59 19.62
C ASP A 120 10.96 22.20 18.23
N LEU A 121 11.46 21.14 17.58
CA LEU A 121 10.81 20.62 16.37
C LEU A 121 9.44 20.02 16.71
N THR A 122 8.44 20.32 15.88
CA THR A 122 7.15 19.61 15.93
C THR A 122 7.40 18.11 15.69
N ILE A 123 6.52 17.25 16.22
CA ILE A 123 6.68 15.79 16.06
C ILE A 123 6.67 15.37 14.58
N GLU A 124 5.89 16.06 13.74
CA GLU A 124 5.89 15.84 12.29
C GLU A 124 7.23 16.22 11.66
N LYS A 125 7.83 17.37 12.04
CA LYS A 125 9.18 17.74 11.56
C LYS A 125 10.26 16.77 12.03
N TYR A 126 10.11 16.22 13.24
CA TYR A 126 10.96 15.13 13.72
C TYR A 126 10.81 13.87 12.84
N TYR A 127 9.57 13.45 12.55
CA TYR A 127 9.30 12.34 11.64
C TYR A 127 9.93 12.58 10.27
N GLU A 128 9.77 13.77 9.70
CA GLU A 128 10.26 14.07 8.36
C GLU A 128 11.79 13.89 8.26
N ARG A 129 12.52 14.36 9.28
CA ARG A 129 13.97 14.17 9.39
C ARG A 129 14.36 12.71 9.54
N MET A 130 13.63 11.94 10.34
CA MET A 130 13.93 10.52 10.53
C MET A 130 13.66 9.73 9.25
N GLU A 131 12.54 10.00 8.57
CA GLU A 131 12.21 9.38 7.30
C GLU A 131 13.28 9.64 6.24
N SER A 132 13.80 10.87 6.12
CA SER A 132 14.83 11.20 5.14
C SER A 132 16.11 10.37 5.33
N LYS A 133 16.50 10.07 6.57
CA LYS A 133 17.63 9.19 6.90
C LYS A 133 17.41 7.76 6.41
N TYR A 134 16.22 7.20 6.62
CA TYR A 134 15.89 5.84 6.19
C TYR A 134 15.68 5.73 4.68
N CYS A 135 15.38 6.84 4.00
CA CYS A 135 14.81 6.82 2.65
C CYS A 135 15.64 7.56 1.61
N TYR A 136 16.89 7.94 1.95
CA TYR A 136 17.83 8.59 1.02
C TYR A 136 17.88 7.93 -0.36
N PHE A 137 17.82 6.60 -0.42
CA PHE A 137 17.87 5.86 -1.68
C PHE A 137 16.58 5.97 -2.53
N LEU A 138 15.41 6.24 -1.93
CA LEU A 138 14.16 6.44 -2.68
C LEU A 138 14.28 7.69 -3.55
N TYR A 139 14.89 8.73 -2.98
CA TYR A 139 15.00 10.05 -3.59
C TYR A 139 16.12 10.18 -4.62
N SER A 140 17.00 9.19 -4.74
CA SER A 140 18.18 9.26 -5.63
C SER A 140 18.04 8.45 -6.93
N LEU A 141 17.06 7.54 -7.02
CA LEU A 141 16.94 6.62 -8.16
C LEU A 141 15.96 7.07 -9.24
N PHE A 142 14.88 7.74 -8.86
CA PHE A 142 13.79 8.13 -9.77
C PHE A 142 13.38 9.57 -9.53
N PHE A 143 13.00 10.27 -10.60
CA PHE A 143 12.28 11.53 -10.46
C PHE A 143 10.91 11.27 -9.82
N GLU A 144 10.36 12.27 -9.14
CA GLU A 144 9.06 12.15 -8.48
C GLU A 144 7.96 11.65 -9.42
N SER A 145 7.88 12.19 -10.64
CA SER A 145 6.89 11.76 -11.63
C SER A 145 6.99 10.27 -11.99
N GLN A 146 8.20 9.73 -12.02
CA GLN A 146 8.44 8.30 -12.27
C GLN A 146 8.07 7.48 -11.04
N LEU A 147 8.43 7.93 -9.83
CA LEU A 147 8.05 7.24 -8.60
C LEU A 147 6.52 7.17 -8.46
N LEU A 148 5.83 8.28 -8.70
CA LEU A 148 4.37 8.36 -8.68
C LEU A 148 3.73 7.42 -9.71
N SER A 149 4.28 7.34 -10.93
CA SER A 149 3.76 6.40 -11.94
C SER A 149 3.92 4.94 -11.50
N GLY A 150 5.03 4.62 -10.82
CA GLY A 150 5.23 3.32 -10.18
C GLY A 150 4.21 3.04 -9.08
N MET A 151 3.91 4.02 -8.22
CA MET A 151 2.90 3.89 -7.17
C MET A 151 1.49 3.68 -7.75
N ASP A 152 1.11 4.47 -8.75
CA ASP A 152 -0.18 4.35 -9.44
C ASP A 152 -0.34 2.98 -10.12
N PHE A 153 0.74 2.49 -10.75
CA PHE A 153 0.76 1.16 -11.34
C PHE A 153 0.54 0.07 -10.29
N MET A 154 1.20 0.17 -9.13
CA MET A 154 1.01 -0.78 -8.03
C MET A 154 -0.38 -0.69 -7.42
N ASP A 155 -0.95 0.50 -7.24
CA ASP A 155 -2.31 0.65 -6.71
C ASP A 155 -3.36 0.06 -7.66
N LYS A 156 -3.13 0.16 -8.97
CA LYS A 156 -4.00 -0.43 -9.98
C LYS A 156 -3.91 -1.96 -10.01
N HIS A 157 -2.70 -2.52 -10.01
CA HIS A 157 -2.48 -3.94 -10.31
C HIS A 157 -2.16 -4.81 -9.09
N LEU A 158 -1.72 -4.20 -7.99
CA LEU A 158 -1.39 -4.83 -6.72
C LEU A 158 -1.93 -4.03 -5.51
N PRO A 159 -3.23 -3.69 -5.47
CA PRO A 159 -3.81 -2.86 -4.39
C PRO A 159 -3.62 -3.46 -2.99
N ALA A 160 -3.38 -4.78 -2.91
CA ALA A 160 -3.07 -5.48 -1.67
C ALA A 160 -1.81 -4.92 -0.97
N VAL A 161 -0.82 -4.39 -1.71
CA VAL A 161 0.41 -3.83 -1.13
C VAL A 161 0.08 -2.68 -0.19
N ARG A 162 -0.69 -1.71 -0.67
CA ARG A 162 -1.13 -0.56 0.12
C ARG A 162 -1.98 -0.99 1.31
N ASN A 163 -2.90 -1.93 1.09
CA ASN A 163 -3.74 -2.48 2.15
C ASN A 163 -2.90 -3.10 3.27
N VAL A 164 -1.89 -3.91 2.92
CA VAL A 164 -1.04 -4.61 3.88
C VAL A 164 -0.28 -3.63 4.76
N TYR A 165 0.35 -2.61 4.17
CA TYR A 165 1.04 -1.57 4.95
C TYR A 165 0.10 -0.88 5.92
N ARG A 166 -1.04 -0.36 5.42
CA ARG A 166 -2.04 0.34 6.25
C ARG A 166 -2.49 -0.50 7.44
N ARG A 167 -2.94 -1.73 7.17
CA ARG A 167 -3.47 -2.64 8.20
C ARG A 167 -2.41 -2.98 9.24
N LYS A 168 -1.16 -3.17 8.82
CA LYS A 168 -0.08 -3.52 9.74
C LYS A 168 0.33 -2.33 10.61
N PHE A 169 0.37 -1.12 10.07
CA PHE A 169 0.61 0.07 10.86
C PHE A 169 -0.54 0.38 11.83
N GLU A 170 -1.80 0.25 11.40
CA GLU A 170 -2.97 0.36 12.28
C GLU A 170 -2.89 -0.64 13.45
N GLU A 171 -2.56 -1.90 13.16
CA GLU A 171 -2.40 -2.94 14.17
C GLU A 171 -1.25 -2.63 15.15
N ASN A 172 -0.07 -2.30 14.64
CA ASN A 172 1.09 -1.97 15.46
C ASN A 172 0.83 -0.77 16.37
N ARG A 173 0.19 0.28 15.83
CA ARG A 173 -0.18 1.46 16.60
C ARG A 173 -1.21 1.12 17.68
N ARG A 174 -2.23 0.31 17.37
CA ARG A 174 -3.25 -0.14 18.33
C ARG A 174 -2.67 -0.99 19.46
N ILE A 175 -1.69 -1.84 19.17
CA ILE A 175 -1.05 -2.72 20.17
C ILE A 175 -0.11 -1.94 21.08
N THR A 176 0.65 -0.98 20.51
CA THR A 176 1.76 -0.34 21.21
C THR A 176 1.45 1.05 21.76
N SER A 177 0.44 1.73 21.23
CA SER A 177 0.08 3.08 21.68
C SER A 177 -1.19 3.07 22.51
N THR A 178 -1.08 3.61 23.71
CA THR A 178 -2.21 4.01 24.56
C THR A 178 -2.47 5.51 24.48
N LYS A 179 -1.63 6.24 23.73
CA LYS A 179 -1.62 7.70 23.66
C LYS A 179 -2.47 8.16 22.47
N LEU A 180 -3.24 9.23 22.68
CA LEU A 180 -3.96 9.89 21.60
C LEU A 180 -3.01 10.74 20.73
N ILE A 181 -1.93 11.25 21.35
CA ILE A 181 -0.95 12.14 20.73
C ILE A 181 0.30 11.32 20.39
N VAL A 182 0.77 11.45 19.15
CA VAL A 182 2.03 10.85 18.69
C VAL A 182 3.20 11.63 19.28
N ASP A 183 4.16 10.93 19.88
CA ASP A 183 5.43 11.47 20.37
C ASP A 183 6.63 10.88 19.62
N ARG A 184 7.85 11.32 19.98
CA ARG A 184 9.09 10.86 19.31
C ARG A 184 9.31 9.36 19.45
N GLU A 185 9.00 8.79 20.62
CA GLU A 185 9.13 7.34 20.87
C GLU A 185 8.17 6.53 20.01
N GLU A 186 6.93 7.01 19.81
CA GLU A 186 6.00 6.41 18.86
C GLU A 186 6.49 6.52 17.41
N VAL A 187 7.04 7.66 17.01
CA VAL A 187 7.64 7.83 15.67
C VAL A 187 8.78 6.83 15.44
N ASP A 188 9.75 6.75 16.35
CA ASP A 188 10.92 5.88 16.20
C ASP A 188 10.50 4.42 16.07
N ARG A 189 9.64 3.95 16.97
CA ARG A 189 9.10 2.58 16.94
C ARG A 189 8.32 2.28 15.66
N MET A 190 7.53 3.23 15.17
CA MET A 190 6.73 3.05 13.96
C MET A 190 7.59 3.04 12.69
N LEU A 191 8.71 3.78 12.68
CA LEU A 191 9.73 3.71 11.62
C LEU A 191 10.52 2.40 11.65
N GLU A 192 10.89 1.90 12.82
CA GLU A 192 11.50 0.57 12.97
C GLU A 192 10.59 -0.52 12.40
N ASN A 193 9.30 -0.49 12.79
CA ASN A 193 8.30 -1.41 12.22
C ASN A 193 8.18 -1.28 10.69
N TYR A 194 8.29 -0.06 10.14
CA TYR A 194 8.30 0.11 8.69
C TYR A 194 9.45 -0.63 8.03
N ILE A 195 10.66 -0.62 8.61
CA ILE A 195 11.81 -1.35 8.06
C ILE A 195 11.50 -2.86 7.99
N ASP A 196 10.99 -3.44 9.07
CA ASP A 196 10.67 -4.87 9.13
C ASP A 196 9.55 -5.27 8.14
N ILE A 197 8.52 -4.44 8.04
CA ILE A 197 7.39 -4.68 7.12
C ILE A 197 7.85 -4.51 5.67
N LYS A 198 8.67 -3.50 5.40
CA LYS A 198 9.22 -3.19 4.08
C LYS A 198 10.06 -4.34 3.55
N ASP A 199 10.92 -4.92 4.38
CA ASP A 199 11.81 -6.01 3.95
C ASP A 199 11.01 -7.29 3.64
N GLN A 200 9.98 -7.60 4.44
CA GLN A 200 9.06 -8.71 4.15
C GLN A 200 8.20 -8.47 2.90
N MET A 201 7.78 -7.22 2.67
CA MET A 201 7.08 -6.84 1.44
C MET A 201 8.00 -6.92 0.21
N GLU A 202 9.26 -6.50 0.33
CA GLU A 202 10.26 -6.60 -0.75
C GLU A 202 10.39 -8.04 -1.23
N ASP A 203 10.43 -9.02 -0.33
CA ASP A 203 10.45 -10.44 -0.70
C ASP A 203 9.23 -10.86 -1.52
N ALA A 204 8.04 -10.39 -1.14
CA ALA A 204 6.82 -10.64 -1.89
C ALA A 204 6.84 -9.96 -3.27
N ILE A 205 7.32 -8.71 -3.36
CA ILE A 205 7.48 -8.00 -4.64
C ILE A 205 8.52 -8.68 -5.54
N ILE A 206 9.63 -9.17 -4.99
CA ILE A 206 10.60 -9.99 -5.74
C ILE A 206 9.92 -11.23 -6.33
N GLY A 207 9.01 -11.85 -5.59
CA GLY A 207 8.14 -12.93 -6.07
C GLY A 207 7.35 -12.55 -7.32
N VAL A 208 6.60 -11.45 -7.25
CA VAL A 208 5.84 -10.90 -8.39
C VAL A 208 6.75 -10.66 -9.59
N LEU A 209 7.91 -10.02 -9.38
CA LEU A 209 8.85 -9.69 -10.44
C LEU A 209 9.49 -10.94 -11.06
N ARG A 210 9.69 -12.03 -10.29
CA ARG A 210 10.13 -13.33 -10.84
C ARG A 210 9.06 -13.95 -11.71
N ASN A 211 7.80 -13.93 -11.28
CA ASN A 211 6.67 -14.40 -12.08
C ASN A 211 6.58 -13.60 -13.40
N GLN A 212 6.89 -12.31 -13.34
CA GLN A 212 6.86 -11.41 -14.49
C GLN A 212 7.93 -11.70 -15.56
N LYS A 213 9.11 -12.22 -15.18
CA LYS A 213 10.16 -12.57 -16.15
C LYS A 213 9.71 -13.61 -17.19
N SER A 214 8.61 -14.33 -16.93
CA SER A 214 7.99 -15.23 -17.91
C SER A 214 7.33 -14.52 -19.10
N CYS A 215 7.05 -13.21 -19.00
CA CYS A 215 6.50 -12.41 -20.09
C CYS A 215 7.52 -12.20 -21.24
N ASN A 216 8.81 -12.13 -20.94
CA ASN A 216 9.86 -11.79 -21.91
C ASN A 216 10.50 -13.02 -22.57
N SER A 217 10.07 -14.24 -22.18
CA SER A 217 10.53 -15.49 -22.80
C SER A 217 9.62 -15.99 -23.93
N VAL A 218 8.51 -15.30 -24.21
CA VAL A 218 7.68 -15.60 -25.39
C VAL A 218 8.26 -14.91 -26.61
N ASP A 219 9.17 -15.61 -27.27
CA ASP A 219 9.67 -15.27 -28.60
C ASP A 219 8.46 -15.10 -29.55
N PRO A 220 8.26 -13.97 -30.25
CA PRO A 220 7.10 -13.75 -31.13
C PRO A 220 6.94 -14.82 -32.22
N LYS A 221 8.05 -15.48 -32.58
CA LYS A 221 8.08 -16.64 -33.50
C LYS A 221 7.33 -17.85 -32.93
N HIS A 222 7.36 -18.06 -31.62
CA HIS A 222 6.70 -19.17 -30.96
C HIS A 222 5.19 -18.95 -30.83
N GLU A 223 4.74 -17.70 -30.70
CA GLU A 223 3.31 -17.36 -30.70
C GLU A 223 2.69 -17.51 -32.09
N LYS A 224 3.42 -17.10 -33.15
CA LYS A 224 2.98 -17.32 -34.54
C LYS A 224 2.87 -18.80 -34.88
N LYS A 225 3.84 -19.61 -34.46
CA LYS A 225 3.83 -21.07 -34.64
C LYS A 225 2.69 -21.73 -33.86
N ARG A 226 2.41 -21.27 -32.63
CA ARG A 226 1.28 -21.78 -31.82
C ARG A 226 -0.08 -21.45 -32.46
N LYS A 227 -0.22 -20.27 -33.09
CA LYS A 227 -1.42 -19.86 -33.83
C LYS A 227 -1.59 -20.67 -35.13
N GLU A 228 -0.53 -20.84 -35.93
CA GLU A 228 -0.53 -21.70 -37.12
C GLU A 228 -0.85 -23.17 -36.78
N ASP A 229 -0.27 -23.72 -35.72
CA ASP A 229 -0.53 -25.09 -35.30
C ASP A 229 -1.98 -25.27 -34.80
N SER A 230 -2.56 -24.25 -34.15
CA SER A 230 -3.97 -24.28 -33.71
C SER A 230 -4.98 -24.19 -34.85
N GLU A 231 -4.71 -23.38 -35.88
CA GLU A 231 -5.55 -23.30 -37.08
C GLU A 231 -5.48 -24.60 -37.89
N LYS A 232 -4.30 -25.24 -37.94
CA LYS A 232 -4.12 -26.53 -38.62
C LYS A 232 -4.89 -27.65 -37.94
N VAL A 233 -4.90 -27.69 -36.60
CA VAL A 233 -5.68 -28.67 -35.83
C VAL A 233 -7.18 -28.46 -35.99
N SER A 234 -7.65 -27.20 -36.06
CA SER A 234 -9.06 -26.89 -36.33
C SER A 234 -9.50 -27.34 -37.73
N SER A 235 -8.63 -27.21 -38.74
CA SER A 235 -8.94 -27.62 -40.12
C SER A 235 -9.02 -29.14 -40.33
N PHE A 236 -8.50 -29.93 -39.39
CA PHE A 236 -8.50 -31.40 -39.44
C PHE A 236 -9.77 -32.02 -38.83
N HIS A 237 -10.59 -31.24 -38.13
CA HIS A 237 -11.83 -31.72 -37.52
C HIS A 237 -13.11 -31.45 -38.34
N ASP A 238 -12.98 -30.83 -39.51
CA ASP A 238 -14.09 -30.50 -40.42
C ASP A 238 -14.20 -31.46 -41.64
N PHE A 239 -13.67 -32.69 -41.55
CA PHE A 239 -13.83 -33.74 -42.57
C PHE A 239 -14.37 -35.05 -41.99
#